data_AF-A0A4Q2WWA8-F1
#
_entry.id   AF-A0A4Q2WWA8-F1
#
_cell.length_a   1.000
_cell.length_b   1.000
_cell.length_c   1.000
_cell.angle_alpha   90.00
_cell.angle_beta   90.00
_cell.angle_gamma   90.00
#
_symmetry.space_group_name_H-M   'P 1'
#
loop_
_entity.id
_entity.type
_entity.pdbx_description
1 polymer ?
#
loop_
_entity_poly.entity_id
_entity_poly.type
_entity_poly.pdbx_seq_one_letter_code
_entity_poly.pdbx_strand_id
1 'polypeptide(L)'
;MASIRTSLYTILCIAIRLAAVSLALTAFAGTLTLLASLGTSETRGVAWYVVGSVGLTLAIAFLLWTWPGVLARLAAGRSSAQVSESPISPEQIQWIALSVLGAWFALEGFVSLCWFAMQNVMYVGVQDVERHTTELIQTGAYWLIQMLVGIALLFGARGLSGLLRRLRDGSLRGGPPPVADDGDPSVEWP
;
A
#
# COMPACT_ATOMS: atom_id res chain seq x y z
N MET A 1 11.02 34.33 -6.02
CA MET A 1 9.83 33.44 -5.94
C MET A 1 10.31 32.01 -6.04
N ALA A 2 10.46 31.32 -4.91
CA ALA A 2 10.99 29.97 -4.83
C ALA A 2 9.90 28.97 -5.22
N SER A 3 10.18 28.24 -6.30
CA SER A 3 9.29 27.31 -6.99
C SER A 3 8.83 26.16 -6.09
N ILE A 4 7.52 25.86 -6.10
CA ILE A 4 6.83 24.74 -5.45
C ILE A 4 7.27 23.40 -6.09
N ARG A 5 8.55 23.06 -5.97
CA ARG A 5 9.13 21.77 -6.43
C ARG A 5 9.24 20.75 -5.29
N THR A 6 8.87 21.16 -4.09
CA THR A 6 9.03 20.42 -2.83
C THR A 6 7.83 19.59 -2.43
N SER A 7 6.74 19.48 -3.20
CA SER A 7 5.54 18.78 -2.67
C SER A 7 5.61 17.26 -2.81
N LEU A 8 5.79 16.75 -4.04
CA LEU A 8 5.53 15.34 -4.34
C LEU A 8 6.57 14.36 -3.78
N TYR A 9 7.85 14.62 -4.04
CA TYR A 9 8.94 13.83 -3.49
C TYR A 9 8.91 13.81 -1.96
N THR A 10 8.55 14.94 -1.36
CA THR A 10 8.47 15.11 0.09
C THR A 10 7.28 14.38 0.68
N ILE A 11 6.10 14.41 0.02
CA ILE A 11 4.92 13.61 0.41
C ILE A 11 5.26 12.12 0.38
N LEU A 12 5.89 11.63 -0.70
CA LEU A 12 6.25 10.21 -0.81
C LEU A 12 7.29 9.82 0.25
N CYS A 13 8.28 10.67 0.49
CA CYS A 13 9.27 10.47 1.55
C CYS A 13 8.61 10.45 2.95
N ILE A 14 7.66 11.35 3.21
CA ILE A 14 6.88 11.38 4.46
C ILE A 14 6.06 10.11 4.60
N ALA A 15 5.39 9.66 3.54
CA ALA A 15 4.61 8.41 3.55
C ALA A 15 5.48 7.18 3.86
N ILE A 16 6.66 7.08 3.24
CA ILE A 16 7.62 6.00 3.51
C ILE A 16 8.11 6.05 4.96
N ARG A 17 8.39 7.23 5.49
CA ARG A 17 8.78 7.40 6.90
C ARG A 17 7.66 7.02 7.86
N LEU A 18 6.43 7.43 7.57
CA LEU A 18 5.24 7.04 8.34
C LEU A 18 5.05 5.53 8.32
N ALA A 19 5.22 4.88 7.18
CA ALA A 19 5.18 3.44 7.06
C ALA A 19 6.27 2.78 7.92
N ALA A 20 7.51 3.26 7.87
CA ALA A 20 8.61 2.76 8.70
C ALA A 20 8.32 2.89 10.21
N VAL A 21 7.79 4.06 10.63
CA VAL A 21 7.40 4.31 12.02
C VAL A 21 6.27 3.39 12.45
N SER A 22 5.23 3.23 11.61
CA SER A 22 4.13 2.31 11.90
C SER A 22 4.64 0.87 12.05
N LEU A 23 5.54 0.45 11.17
CA LEU A 23 6.11 -0.89 11.17
C LEU A 23 6.93 -1.14 12.44
N ALA A 24 7.72 -0.16 12.88
CA ALA A 24 8.44 -0.20 14.14
C ALA A 24 7.50 -0.23 15.37
N LEU A 25 6.42 0.54 15.36
CA LEU A 25 5.41 0.54 16.43
C LEU A 25 4.69 -0.81 16.53
N THR A 26 4.31 -1.40 15.40
CA THR A 26 3.69 -2.74 15.38
C THR A 26 4.66 -3.80 15.88
N ALA A 27 5.93 -3.75 15.47
CA ALA A 27 6.97 -4.66 15.97
C ALA A 27 7.14 -4.54 17.49
N PHE A 28 7.15 -3.30 18.00
CA PHE A 28 7.27 -3.02 19.43
C PHE A 28 6.05 -3.53 20.22
N ALA A 29 4.83 -3.25 19.74
CA ALA A 29 3.59 -3.73 20.35
C ALA A 29 3.49 -5.27 20.34
N GLY A 30 3.92 -5.91 19.24
CA GLY A 30 4.03 -7.36 19.15
C GLY A 30 5.02 -7.91 20.19
N THR A 31 6.20 -7.30 20.31
CA THR A 31 7.21 -7.69 21.30
C THR A 31 6.67 -7.60 22.72
N LEU A 32 5.95 -6.53 23.07
CA LEU A 32 5.33 -6.39 24.40
C LEU A 32 4.29 -7.47 24.67
N THR A 33 3.42 -7.75 23.69
CA THR A 33 2.41 -8.81 23.80
C THR A 33 3.07 -10.18 24.03
N LEU A 34 4.17 -10.45 23.34
CA LEU A 34 4.94 -11.68 23.51
C LEU A 34 5.66 -11.73 24.85
N LEU A 35 6.23 -10.61 25.31
CA LEU A 35 6.89 -10.56 26.61
C LEU A 35 5.90 -10.83 27.75
N ALA A 36 4.65 -10.35 27.61
CA ALA A 36 3.58 -10.62 28.54
C ALA A 36 3.15 -12.10 28.54
N SER A 37 3.22 -12.80 27.41
CA SER A 37 2.86 -14.22 27.31
C SER A 37 3.98 -15.19 27.69
N LEU A 38 5.25 -14.75 27.64
CA LEU A 38 6.42 -15.56 28.01
C LEU A 38 6.56 -15.85 29.53
N GLY A 39 5.73 -15.23 30.38
CA GLY A 39 5.78 -15.42 31.83
C GLY A 39 5.46 -16.84 32.34
N THR A 40 5.07 -17.78 31.47
CA THR A 40 4.47 -19.06 31.90
C THR A 40 5.09 -20.36 31.37
N SER A 41 6.12 -20.39 30.51
CA SER A 41 6.69 -21.70 30.08
C SER A 41 8.11 -21.71 29.49
N GLU A 42 8.83 -22.82 29.74
CA GLU A 42 10.16 -23.19 29.21
C GLU A 42 10.19 -23.30 27.67
N THR A 43 10.30 -22.19 26.95
CA THR A 43 10.43 -22.22 25.47
C THR A 43 11.60 -21.37 24.97
N ARG A 44 12.83 -21.77 25.34
CA ARG A 44 14.07 -21.16 24.82
C ARG A 44 14.14 -21.13 23.29
N GLY A 45 13.62 -22.16 22.61
CA GLY A 45 13.61 -22.22 21.15
C GLY A 45 12.73 -21.14 20.51
N VAL A 46 11.60 -20.82 21.16
CA VAL A 46 10.63 -19.85 20.65
C VAL A 46 11.14 -18.42 20.84
N ALA A 47 11.86 -18.15 21.92
CA ALA A 47 12.49 -16.83 22.16
C ALA A 47 13.44 -16.42 21.03
N TRP A 48 14.18 -17.36 20.43
CA TRP A 48 15.10 -17.05 19.33
C TRP A 48 14.37 -16.65 18.04
N TYR A 49 13.26 -17.32 17.73
CA TYR A 49 12.39 -16.94 16.61
C TYR A 49 11.75 -15.57 16.82
N VAL A 50 11.32 -15.25 18.05
CA VAL A 50 10.79 -13.93 18.42
C VAL A 50 11.83 -12.83 18.19
N VAL A 51 13.03 -13.02 18.74
CA VAL A 51 14.11 -12.03 18.60
C VAL A 51 14.52 -11.89 17.13
N GLY A 52 14.56 -12.99 16.38
CA GLY A 52 14.84 -12.99 14.95
C GLY A 52 13.80 -12.23 14.14
N SER A 53 12.50 -12.45 14.37
CA SER A 53 11.43 -11.78 13.63
C SER A 53 11.34 -10.29 13.97
N VAL A 54 11.46 -9.92 15.26
CA VAL A 54 11.51 -8.52 15.69
C VAL A 54 12.74 -7.83 15.11
N GLY A 55 13.90 -8.47 15.16
CA GLY A 55 15.14 -7.97 14.58
C GLY A 55 15.02 -7.74 13.06
N LEU A 56 14.44 -8.69 12.32
CA LEU A 56 14.19 -8.56 10.88
C LEU A 56 13.22 -7.40 10.59
N THR A 57 12.16 -7.29 11.38
CA THR A 57 11.13 -6.25 11.23
C THR A 57 11.72 -4.86 11.48
N LEU A 58 12.55 -4.71 12.53
CA LEU A 58 13.29 -3.49 12.82
C LEU A 58 14.35 -3.18 11.75
N ALA A 59 15.04 -4.20 11.23
CA ALA A 59 15.98 -4.02 10.13
C ALA A 59 15.29 -3.51 8.87
N ILE A 60 14.11 -4.04 8.53
CA ILE A 60 13.27 -3.56 7.42
C ILE A 60 12.84 -2.12 7.67
N ALA A 61 12.32 -1.80 8.86
CA ALA A 61 11.93 -0.44 9.22
C ALA A 61 13.12 0.54 9.13
N PHE A 62 14.31 0.13 9.57
CA PHE A 62 15.53 0.91 9.46
C PHE A 62 15.98 1.10 7.99
N LEU A 63 15.85 0.07 7.15
CA LEU A 63 16.10 0.18 5.71
C LEU A 63 15.15 1.18 5.04
N LEU A 64 13.85 1.09 5.34
CA LEU A 64 12.82 2.02 4.85
C LEU A 64 13.12 3.46 5.32
N TRP A 65 13.59 3.61 6.56
CA TRP A 65 13.94 4.90 7.15
C TRP A 65 15.19 5.54 6.53
N THR A 66 16.21 4.74 6.27
CA THR A 66 17.49 5.22 5.73
C THR A 66 17.42 5.47 4.23
N TRP A 67 16.66 4.67 3.47
CA TRP A 67 16.64 4.71 2.01
C TRP A 67 15.28 5.13 1.39
N PRO A 68 14.58 6.15 1.91
CA PRO A 68 13.29 6.56 1.35
C PRO A 68 13.46 7.10 -0.07
N GLY A 69 14.61 7.69 -0.41
CA GLY A 69 14.91 8.21 -1.74
C GLY A 69 15.15 7.14 -2.81
N VAL A 70 15.57 5.92 -2.43
CA VAL A 70 15.73 4.80 -3.36
C VAL A 70 14.37 4.22 -3.69
N LEU A 71 13.53 4.01 -2.67
CA LEU A 71 12.15 3.57 -2.83
C LEU A 71 11.31 4.59 -3.59
N ALA A 72 11.48 5.89 -3.30
CA ALA A 72 10.84 6.95 -4.05
C ALA A 72 11.23 6.93 -5.54
N ARG A 73 12.50 6.64 -5.86
CA ARG A 73 12.97 6.49 -7.25
C ARG A 73 12.43 5.24 -7.93
N LEU A 74 12.36 4.13 -7.21
CA LEU A 74 11.76 2.88 -7.70
C LEU A 74 10.26 3.04 -7.98
N ALA A 75 9.53 3.66 -7.05
CA ALA A 75 8.10 3.92 -7.17
C ALA A 75 7.78 4.94 -8.26
N ALA A 76 8.56 6.03 -8.38
CA ALA A 76 8.37 7.00 -9.46
C ALA A 76 8.68 6.42 -10.85
N GLY A 77 9.47 5.34 -10.92
CA GLY A 77 9.97 4.74 -12.16
C GLY A 77 10.89 5.69 -12.94
N ARG A 78 11.59 5.16 -13.95
CA ARG A 78 12.50 5.93 -14.84
C ARG A 78 11.87 7.17 -15.52
N SER A 79 10.57 7.38 -15.40
CA SER A 79 9.82 8.43 -16.08
C SER A 79 9.87 9.81 -15.39
N SER A 80 10.36 9.92 -14.15
CA SER A 80 10.38 11.21 -13.43
C SER A 80 11.69 12.00 -13.56
N ALA A 81 12.65 11.50 -14.34
CA ALA A 81 13.87 12.26 -14.65
C ALA A 81 13.60 13.44 -15.61
N GLN A 82 12.40 13.55 -16.18
CA GLN A 82 11.98 14.77 -16.85
C GLN A 82 11.38 15.72 -15.82
N VAL A 83 12.18 16.74 -15.50
CA VAL A 83 11.85 17.94 -14.76
C VAL A 83 10.69 18.64 -15.46
N SER A 84 9.47 18.15 -15.23
CA SER A 84 8.26 18.82 -15.71
C SER A 84 7.95 19.96 -14.76
N GLU A 85 8.29 21.18 -15.18
CA GLU A 85 7.74 22.44 -14.67
C GLU A 85 6.24 22.61 -14.98
N SER A 86 5.56 21.51 -15.29
CA SER A 86 4.13 21.48 -15.57
C SER A 86 3.36 21.45 -14.25
N PRO A 87 2.25 22.22 -14.13
CA PRO A 87 1.36 22.12 -12.98
C PRO A 87 0.98 20.66 -12.72
N ILE A 88 1.06 20.26 -11.45
CA ILE A 88 0.72 18.91 -10.99
C ILE A 88 -0.70 18.60 -11.47
N SER A 89 -0.81 17.63 -12.36
CA SER A 89 -2.11 17.25 -12.89
C SER A 89 -2.85 16.42 -11.83
N PRO A 90 -4.18 16.54 -11.70
CA PRO A 90 -4.97 15.75 -10.74
C PRO A 90 -4.73 14.23 -10.87
N GLU A 91 -4.40 13.77 -12.08
CA GLU A 91 -4.12 12.37 -12.39
C GLU A 91 -2.83 11.88 -11.72
N GLN A 92 -1.81 12.73 -11.63
CA GLN A 92 -0.56 12.39 -10.96
C GLN A 92 -0.81 12.18 -9.46
N ILE A 93 -1.63 13.03 -8.84
CA ILE A 93 -1.97 12.91 -7.41
C ILE A 93 -2.71 11.59 -7.14
N GLN A 94 -3.70 11.24 -7.97
CA GLN A 94 -4.47 10.01 -7.80
C GLN A 94 -3.60 8.75 -7.96
N TRP A 95 -2.69 8.75 -8.94
CA TRP A 95 -1.75 7.65 -9.14
C TRP A 95 -0.83 7.44 -7.92
N ILE A 96 -0.35 8.53 -7.33
CA ILE A 96 0.51 8.48 -6.15
C ILE A 96 -0.26 8.00 -4.94
N ALA A 97 -1.48 8.50 -4.72
CA ALA A 97 -2.34 8.05 -3.63
C ALA A 97 -2.59 6.53 -3.71
N LEU A 98 -2.91 6.01 -4.89
CA LEU A 98 -3.08 4.56 -5.11
C LEU A 98 -1.78 3.78 -4.88
N SER A 99 -0.64 4.32 -5.30
CA SER A 99 0.67 3.67 -5.11
C SER A 99 1.06 3.61 -3.63
N VAL A 100 0.84 4.70 -2.88
CA VAL A 100 1.09 4.76 -1.43
C VAL A 100 0.15 3.80 -0.70
N LEU A 101 -1.13 3.74 -1.09
CA LEU A 101 -2.10 2.82 -0.52
C LEU A 101 -1.72 1.35 -0.81
N GLY A 102 -1.25 1.05 -2.03
CA GLY A 102 -0.75 -0.27 -2.39
C GLY A 102 0.48 -0.67 -1.58
N ALA A 103 1.45 0.25 -1.41
CA ALA A 103 2.62 0.02 -0.56
C ALA A 103 2.22 -0.26 0.89
N TRP A 104 1.25 0.48 1.42
CA TRP A 104 0.71 0.28 2.76
C TRP A 104 0.11 -1.12 2.91
N PHE A 105 -0.82 -1.52 2.04
CA PHE A 105 -1.44 -2.85 2.10
C PHE A 105 -0.42 -3.99 1.91
N ALA A 106 0.58 -3.80 1.06
CA ALA A 106 1.64 -4.78 0.87
C ALA A 106 2.47 -4.97 2.16
N LEU A 107 2.86 -3.87 2.80
CA LEU A 107 3.63 -3.91 4.04
C LEU A 107 2.80 -4.47 5.20
N GLU A 108 1.56 -4.04 5.34
CA GLU A 108 0.64 -4.52 6.37
C GLU A 108 0.38 -6.03 6.21
N GLY A 109 0.05 -6.47 5.00
CA GLY A 109 -0.15 -7.89 4.70
C GLY A 109 1.10 -8.73 4.97
N PHE A 110 2.29 -8.22 4.63
CA PHE A 110 3.55 -8.90 4.92
C PHE A 110 3.80 -9.04 6.44
N VAL A 111 3.65 -7.95 7.20
CA VAL A 111 3.85 -7.97 8.65
C VAL A 111 2.85 -8.90 9.33
N SER A 112 1.58 -8.82 8.95
CA SER A 112 0.54 -9.69 9.49
C SER A 112 0.78 -11.16 9.13
N LEU A 113 1.26 -11.44 7.91
CA LEU A 113 1.61 -12.81 7.50
C LEU A 113 2.80 -13.36 8.30
N CYS A 114 3.83 -12.53 8.55
CA CYS A 114 4.95 -12.91 9.41
C CYS A 114 4.50 -13.19 10.85
N TRP A 115 3.64 -12.33 11.40
CA TRP A 115 3.08 -12.51 12.74
C TRP A 115 2.22 -13.77 12.83
N PHE A 116 1.38 -13.99 11.82
CA PHE A 116 0.54 -15.18 11.70
C PHE A 116 1.38 -16.46 11.62
N ALA A 117 2.41 -16.50 10.78
CA ALA A 117 3.32 -17.64 10.70
C ALA A 117 4.00 -17.92 12.05
N MET A 118 4.39 -16.87 12.76
CA MET A 118 5.03 -16.96 14.08
C MET A 118 4.08 -17.50 15.15
N GLN A 119 2.83 -17.02 15.22
CA GLN A 119 1.83 -17.56 16.14
C GLN A 119 1.59 -19.05 15.87
N ASN A 120 1.48 -19.45 14.60
CA ASN A 120 1.27 -20.86 14.27
C ASN A 120 2.40 -21.77 14.75
N VAL A 121 3.66 -21.35 14.61
CA VAL A 121 4.80 -22.12 15.15
C VAL A 121 4.70 -22.29 16.67
N MET A 122 4.17 -21.29 17.41
CA MET A 122 3.95 -21.40 18.86
C MET A 122 2.80 -22.36 19.21
N TYR A 123 1.75 -22.45 18.39
CA TYR A 123 0.55 -23.24 18.67
C TYR A 123 0.59 -24.69 18.16
N VAL A 124 1.56 -25.07 17.31
CA VAL A 124 1.72 -26.44 16.78
C VAL A 124 1.81 -27.53 17.87
N GLY A 125 2.11 -27.17 19.13
CA GLY A 125 2.18 -28.11 20.25
C GLY A 125 0.89 -28.33 21.05
N VAL A 126 -0.21 -27.59 20.82
CA VAL A 126 -1.26 -27.43 21.85
C VAL A 126 -2.68 -27.87 21.45
N GLN A 127 -3.06 -28.01 20.17
CA GLN A 127 -4.48 -28.24 19.81
C GLN A 127 -4.77 -29.14 18.60
N ASP A 128 -6.02 -29.63 18.56
CA ASP A 128 -6.64 -30.45 17.50
C ASP A 128 -6.33 -29.92 16.09
N VAL A 129 -5.54 -30.71 15.37
CA VAL A 129 -4.97 -30.39 14.05
C VAL A 129 -6.04 -30.01 13.03
N GLU A 130 -7.22 -30.62 13.08
CA GLU A 130 -8.21 -30.54 11.99
C GLU A 130 -8.99 -29.21 11.96
N ARG A 131 -9.45 -28.71 13.13
CA ARG A 131 -10.10 -27.38 13.22
C ARG A 131 -9.10 -26.25 13.01
N HIS A 132 -7.90 -26.39 13.57
CA HIS A 132 -6.89 -25.34 13.49
C HIS A 132 -6.40 -25.15 12.05
N THR A 133 -6.29 -26.23 11.26
CA THR A 133 -5.86 -26.17 9.85
C THR A 133 -6.80 -25.33 8.97
N THR A 134 -8.12 -25.40 9.20
CA THR A 134 -9.09 -24.65 8.37
C THR A 134 -9.02 -23.14 8.64
N GLU A 135 -8.96 -22.75 9.91
CA GLU A 135 -8.79 -21.35 10.31
C GLU A 135 -7.43 -20.79 9.87
N LEU A 136 -6.41 -21.65 9.90
CA LEU A 136 -5.06 -21.35 9.42
C LEU A 136 -5.07 -20.95 7.94
N ILE A 137 -5.71 -21.77 7.11
CA ILE A 137 -5.76 -21.54 5.66
C ILE A 137 -6.52 -20.26 5.36
N GLN A 138 -7.65 -20.01 6.03
CA GLN A 138 -8.45 -18.81 5.79
C GLN A 138 -7.71 -17.53 6.19
N THR A 139 -7.13 -17.52 7.39
CA THR A 139 -6.41 -16.34 7.91
C THR A 139 -5.13 -16.09 7.12
N GLY A 140 -4.36 -17.13 6.84
CA GLY A 140 -3.16 -17.03 6.01
C GLY A 140 -3.46 -16.58 4.59
N ALA A 141 -4.51 -17.12 3.97
CA ALA A 141 -4.96 -16.70 2.64
C ALA A 141 -5.42 -15.24 2.62
N TYR A 142 -6.13 -14.78 3.66
CA TYR A 142 -6.54 -13.37 3.77
C TYR A 142 -5.34 -12.43 3.73
N TRP A 143 -4.33 -12.66 4.59
CA TRP A 143 -3.13 -11.82 4.64
C TRP A 143 -2.31 -11.90 3.35
N LEU A 144 -2.23 -13.09 2.75
CA LEU A 144 -1.56 -13.29 1.47
C LEU A 144 -2.27 -12.52 0.35
N ILE A 145 -3.60 -12.60 0.28
CA ILE A 145 -4.40 -11.85 -0.70
C ILE A 145 -4.26 -10.35 -0.46
N GLN A 146 -4.31 -9.87 0.78
CA GLN A 146 -4.10 -8.46 1.10
C GLN A 146 -2.73 -7.97 0.64
N MET A 147 -1.68 -8.75 0.88
CA MET A 147 -0.33 -8.45 0.40
C MET A 147 -0.27 -8.41 -1.14
N LEU A 148 -0.84 -9.41 -1.82
CA LEU A 148 -0.88 -9.47 -3.28
C LEU A 148 -1.70 -8.33 -3.89
N VAL A 149 -2.82 -7.95 -3.27
CA VAL A 149 -3.64 -6.79 -3.67
C VAL A 149 -2.84 -5.50 -3.49
N GLY A 150 -2.10 -5.35 -2.39
CA GLY A 150 -1.22 -4.22 -2.17
C GLY A 150 -0.13 -4.11 -3.25
N ILE A 151 0.53 -5.22 -3.57
CA ILE A 151 1.52 -5.31 -4.64
C ILE A 151 0.89 -5.00 -6.00
N ALA A 152 -0.28 -5.57 -6.29
CA ALA A 152 -1.01 -5.33 -7.52
C ALA A 152 -1.45 -3.87 -7.64
N LEU A 153 -1.83 -3.20 -6.55
CA LEU A 153 -2.11 -1.76 -6.52
C LEU A 153 -0.85 -0.93 -6.75
N LEU A 154 0.27 -1.31 -6.12
CA LEU A 154 1.56 -0.64 -6.27
C LEU A 154 2.03 -0.61 -7.73
N PHE A 155 1.91 -1.74 -8.45
CA PHE A 155 2.33 -1.84 -9.85
C PHE A 155 1.21 -1.50 -10.85
N GLY A 156 -0.03 -1.80 -10.51
CA GLY A 156 -1.22 -1.67 -11.35
C GLY A 156 -1.89 -0.31 -11.29
N ALA A 157 -1.46 0.61 -10.41
CA ALA A 157 -2.02 1.95 -10.28
C ALA A 157 -2.11 2.71 -11.62
N ARG A 158 -1.21 2.44 -12.59
CA ARG A 158 -1.27 3.03 -13.95
C ARG A 158 -2.44 2.51 -14.79
N GLY A 159 -2.71 1.20 -14.72
CA GLY A 159 -3.83 0.60 -15.43
C GLY A 159 -5.17 1.01 -14.82
N LEU A 160 -5.24 1.07 -13.49
CA LEU A 160 -6.45 1.42 -12.76
C LEU A 160 -6.86 2.88 -12.98
N SER A 161 -5.91 3.82 -12.95
CA SER A 161 -6.20 5.23 -13.20
C SER A 161 -6.68 5.47 -14.65
N GLY A 162 -6.11 4.76 -15.61
CA GLY A 162 -6.58 4.78 -17.00
C GLY A 162 -8.01 4.23 -17.15
N LEU A 163 -8.35 3.17 -16.41
CA LEU A 163 -9.68 2.56 -16.44
C LEU A 163 -10.73 3.43 -15.76
N LEU A 164 -10.43 3.99 -14.59
CA LEU A 164 -11.27 4.98 -13.90
C LEU A 164 -11.54 6.20 -14.77
N ARG A 165 -10.55 6.65 -15.53
CA ARG A 165 -10.72 7.74 -16.49
C ARG A 165 -11.65 7.38 -17.63
N ARG A 166 -11.52 6.18 -18.21
CA ARG A 166 -12.45 5.70 -19.25
C ARG A 166 -13.89 5.63 -18.74
N LEU A 167 -14.08 5.22 -17.48
CA LEU A 167 -15.39 5.23 -16.84
C LEU A 167 -15.92 6.66 -16.62
N ARG A 168 -15.08 7.58 -16.16
CA ARG A 168 -15.48 8.99 -15.95
C ARG A 168 -15.83 9.70 -17.26
N ASP A 169 -14.97 9.58 -18.27
CA ASP A 169 -15.14 10.24 -19.57
C ASP A 169 -16.25 9.56 -20.39
N GLY A 170 -16.44 8.24 -20.21
CA GLY A 170 -17.55 7.49 -20.80
C GLY A 170 -18.91 7.86 -20.19
N SER A 171 -18.96 8.10 -18.88
CA SER A 171 -20.19 8.54 -18.19
C SER A 171 -20.62 9.96 -18.59
N LEU A 172 -19.69 10.81 -19.05
CA LEU A 172 -19.98 12.17 -19.51
C LEU A 172 -20.42 12.22 -20.99
N ARG A 173 -20.09 11.21 -21.80
CA ARG A 173 -20.52 11.11 -23.21
C ARG A 173 -21.90 10.49 -23.42
N GLY A 174 -22.52 9.97 -22.37
CA GLY A 174 -23.93 9.58 -22.36
C GLY A 174 -24.91 10.75 -22.20
N GLY A 175 -24.47 11.99 -22.44
CA GLY A 175 -25.37 13.15 -22.53
C GLY A 175 -26.35 12.98 -23.70
N PRO A 176 -27.58 13.49 -23.59
CA PRO A 176 -28.58 13.37 -24.64
C PRO A 176 -27.98 13.85 -25.97
N PRO A 177 -28.32 13.19 -27.10
CA PRO A 177 -27.83 13.60 -28.41
C PRO A 177 -28.10 15.10 -28.57
N PRO A 178 -27.17 15.85 -29.19
CA PRO A 178 -27.41 17.26 -29.49
C PRO A 178 -28.75 17.32 -30.22
N VAL A 179 -29.72 18.02 -29.61
CA VAL A 179 -30.99 18.33 -30.26
C VAL A 179 -30.59 18.97 -31.56
N ALA A 180 -30.95 18.34 -32.69
CA ALA A 180 -30.74 18.90 -33.99
C ALA A 180 -31.37 20.29 -33.94
N ASP A 181 -30.52 21.32 -34.02
CA ASP A 181 -30.94 22.69 -34.20
C ASP A 181 -31.54 22.72 -35.60
N ASP A 182 -32.84 22.41 -35.68
CA ASP A 182 -33.64 22.54 -36.89
C ASP A 182 -33.64 24.02 -37.21
N GLY A 183 -32.67 24.39 -38.06
CA GLY A 183 -32.30 25.76 -38.34
C GLY A 183 -33.51 26.63 -38.59
N ASP A 184 -33.65 27.65 -37.74
CA ASP A 184 -34.63 28.71 -37.89
C ASP A 184 -34.31 29.49 -39.18
N PRO A 185 -35.14 29.38 -40.25
CA PRO A 185 -34.88 30.03 -41.53
C PRO A 185 -35.24 31.53 -41.53
N SER A 186 -35.52 32.15 -40.38
CA SER A 186 -36.11 33.49 -40.30
C SER A 186 -35.14 34.68 -40.39
N VAL A 187 -33.89 34.49 -40.80
CA VAL A 187 -32.92 35.60 -40.93
C VAL A 187 -32.75 36.01 -42.41
N GLU A 188 -33.81 36.57 -42.99
CA GLU A 188 -33.73 37.41 -44.18
C GLU A 188 -33.47 38.85 -43.72
N TRP A 189 -32.27 39.37 -43.98
CA TRP A 189 -31.93 40.79 -43.77
C TRP A 189 -32.36 41.64 -44.98
N PRO A 190 -32.75 42.91 -44.75
CA PRO A 190 -33.31 43.83 -45.74
C PRO A 190 -32.31 44.36 -46.78
#